data_AF-A0A7C1DQJ4-F1
#
_entry.id   AF-A0A7C1DQJ4-F1
#
_cell.length_a   1.000
_cell.length_b   1.000
_cell.length_c   1.000
_cell.angle_alpha   90.00
_cell.angle_beta   90.00
_cell.angle_gamma   90.00
#
_symmetry.space_group_name_H-M   'P 1'
#
loop_
_entity.id
_entity.type
_entity.pdbx_description
1 polymer ?
#
loop_
_entity_poly.entity_id
_entity_poly.type
_entity_poly.pdbx_seq_one_letter_code
_entity_poly.pdbx_strand_id
1 'polypeptide(L)'
;MTLQLIFEQHRAEILDKWHALLIESYPKETGRFLRREKDAFANPVGARFITSLEKVLRGFIDGGSPESWKDSLDEILRVRAVQDFSPAEALRFIIDLKDVLHMTAAKSGEDTSPEDIRVFDKRVDRMLLTAFDVYSKCRQDLYEIRVKEISRQVERLLRTARLMVDEPGPVENRPESDEKGENSE
;
A
#
# COMPACT_ATOMS: atom_id res chain seq x y z
N MET A 1 30.36 11.49 -15.84
CA MET A 1 29.03 11.04 -16.30
C MET A 1 27.97 11.67 -15.39
N THR A 2 26.69 11.76 -15.76
CA THR A 2 25.68 12.29 -14.81
C THR A 2 25.32 11.22 -13.77
N LEU A 3 24.97 11.61 -12.53
CA LEU A 3 24.59 10.64 -11.49
C LEU A 3 23.42 9.74 -11.89
N GLN A 4 22.48 10.28 -12.65
CA GLN A 4 21.36 9.51 -13.19
C GLN A 4 21.84 8.33 -14.05
N LEU A 5 22.85 8.55 -14.91
CA LEU A 5 23.44 7.48 -15.73
C LEU A 5 24.15 6.43 -14.86
N ILE A 6 24.83 6.84 -13.80
CA ILE A 6 25.47 5.91 -12.85
C ILE A 6 24.41 5.03 -12.20
N PHE A 7 23.34 5.62 -11.66
CA PHE A 7 22.28 4.84 -11.02
C PHE A 7 21.52 3.96 -12.02
N GLU A 8 21.36 4.40 -13.26
CA GLU A 8 20.74 3.61 -14.31
C GLU A 8 21.59 2.38 -14.68
N GLN A 9 22.91 2.55 -14.81
CA GLN A 9 23.84 1.44 -15.05
C GLN A 9 23.88 0.43 -13.91
N HIS A 10 23.75 0.92 -12.67
CA HIS A 10 23.75 0.09 -11.46
C HIS A 10 22.33 -0.25 -10.96
N ARG A 11 21.28 -0.05 -11.77
CA ARG A 11 19.88 -0.17 -11.31
C ARG A 11 19.57 -1.53 -10.69
N ALA A 12 20.03 -2.62 -11.30
CA ALA A 12 19.81 -3.97 -10.79
C ALA A 12 20.45 -4.17 -9.39
N GLU A 13 21.67 -3.69 -9.20
CA GLU A 13 22.37 -3.76 -7.91
C GLU A 13 21.67 -2.90 -6.84
N ILE A 14 21.22 -1.70 -7.21
CA ILE A 14 20.45 -0.81 -6.32
C ILE A 14 19.14 -1.49 -5.93
N LEU A 15 18.40 -2.05 -6.90
CA LEU A 15 17.14 -2.73 -6.67
C LEU A 15 17.30 -3.92 -5.74
N ASP A 16 18.30 -4.77 -5.96
CA ASP A 16 18.54 -5.95 -5.13
C ASP A 16 18.85 -5.58 -3.67
N LYS A 17 19.71 -4.59 -3.45
CA LYS A 17 20.03 -4.09 -2.10
C LYS A 17 18.82 -3.44 -1.44
N TRP A 18 18.09 -2.61 -2.19
CA TRP A 18 16.94 -1.91 -1.67
C TRP A 18 15.80 -2.88 -1.32
N HIS A 19 15.59 -3.90 -2.15
CA HIS A 19 14.68 -5.00 -1.87
C HIS A 19 15.12 -5.79 -0.62
N ALA A 20 16.41 -6.08 -0.47
CA ALA A 20 16.91 -6.75 0.75
C ALA A 20 16.57 -5.97 2.02
N LEU A 21 16.75 -4.65 2.02
CA LEU A 21 16.38 -3.75 3.13
C LEU A 21 14.86 -3.78 3.41
N LEU A 22 14.04 -3.78 2.35
CA LEU A 22 12.58 -3.94 2.48
C LEU A 22 12.22 -5.25 3.18
N ILE A 23 12.86 -6.37 2.81
CA ILE A 23 12.57 -7.68 3.41
C ILE A 23 13.14 -7.80 4.84
N GLU A 24 14.26 -7.13 5.14
CA GLU A 24 14.87 -7.12 6.47
C GLU A 24 14.07 -6.40 7.53
N SER A 25 13.17 -5.49 7.13
CA SER A 25 12.26 -4.87 8.08
C SER A 25 11.13 -5.81 8.54
N TYR A 26 10.99 -7.01 7.96
CA TYR A 26 10.03 -8.01 8.42
C TYR A 26 10.63 -8.91 9.51
N PRO A 27 9.80 -9.45 10.43
CA PRO A 27 10.25 -10.47 11.38
C PRO A 27 11.00 -11.61 10.67
N LYS A 28 12.00 -12.19 11.35
CA LYS A 28 12.95 -13.15 10.74
C LYS A 28 12.28 -14.31 10.00
N GLU A 29 11.15 -14.80 10.49
CA GLU A 29 10.41 -15.90 9.86
C GLU A 29 9.75 -15.47 8.55
N THR A 30 8.98 -14.37 8.58
CA THR A 30 8.36 -13.76 7.40
C THR A 30 9.41 -13.34 6.37
N GLY A 31 10.49 -12.70 6.82
CA GLY A 31 11.58 -12.28 5.96
C GLY A 31 12.33 -13.45 5.32
N ARG A 32 12.39 -14.62 5.98
CA ARG A 32 12.96 -15.84 5.39
C ARG A 32 12.07 -16.42 4.31
N PHE A 33 10.75 -16.45 4.54
CA PHE A 33 9.78 -16.90 3.55
C PHE A 33 9.83 -16.02 2.30
N LEU A 34 9.76 -14.70 2.48
CA LEU A 34 9.80 -13.71 1.38
C LEU A 34 11.09 -13.78 0.55
N ARG A 35 12.23 -14.17 1.16
CA ARG A 35 13.53 -14.34 0.47
C ARG A 35 13.71 -15.69 -0.21
N ARG A 36 13.25 -16.77 0.42
CA ARG A 36 13.59 -18.14 0.02
C ARG A 36 12.72 -18.62 -1.15
N GLU A 37 11.47 -18.19 -1.17
CA GLU A 37 10.50 -18.70 -2.12
C GLU A 37 10.49 -17.84 -3.39
N LYS A 38 11.04 -18.40 -4.48
CA LYS A 38 11.20 -17.72 -5.77
C LYS A 38 10.01 -17.91 -6.70
N ASP A 39 9.15 -18.89 -6.41
CA ASP A 39 7.94 -19.11 -7.19
C ASP A 39 6.92 -18.00 -6.87
N ALA A 40 6.49 -17.26 -7.89
CA ALA A 40 5.51 -16.18 -7.76
C ALA A 40 4.13 -16.67 -7.32
N PHE A 41 3.78 -17.94 -7.56
CA PHE A 41 2.56 -18.55 -7.04
C PHE A 41 2.67 -18.88 -5.56
N ALA A 42 3.82 -19.37 -5.11
CA ALA A 42 4.05 -19.69 -3.71
C ALA A 42 4.35 -18.44 -2.87
N ASN A 43 4.92 -17.39 -3.46
CA ASN A 43 5.27 -16.12 -2.82
C ASN A 43 4.73 -14.91 -3.61
N PRO A 44 3.40 -14.74 -3.68
CA PRO A 44 2.80 -13.65 -4.43
C PRO A 44 3.14 -12.28 -3.85
N VAL A 45 3.36 -12.18 -2.54
CA VAL A 45 3.73 -10.91 -1.88
C VAL A 45 5.15 -10.50 -2.25
N GLY A 46 6.13 -11.42 -2.17
CA GLY A 46 7.51 -11.13 -2.55
C GLY A 46 7.64 -10.79 -4.04
N ALA A 47 6.95 -11.52 -4.91
CA ALA A 47 6.92 -11.21 -6.35
C ALA A 47 6.33 -9.82 -6.63
N ARG A 48 5.23 -9.46 -5.96
CA ARG A 48 4.66 -8.11 -6.09
C ARG A 48 5.61 -7.05 -5.56
N PHE A 49 6.23 -7.25 -4.40
CA PHE A 49 7.18 -6.29 -3.84
C PHE A 49 8.32 -5.96 -4.78
N ILE A 50 8.99 -6.96 -5.38
CA ILE A 50 10.11 -6.68 -6.27
C ILE A 50 9.66 -5.94 -7.54
N THR A 51 8.51 -6.33 -8.14
CA THR A 51 7.96 -5.64 -9.32
C THR A 51 7.53 -4.20 -9.01
N SER A 52 6.85 -3.97 -7.89
CA SER A 52 6.44 -2.63 -7.48
C SER A 52 7.66 -1.77 -7.16
N LEU A 53 8.65 -2.33 -6.45
CA LEU A 53 9.88 -1.63 -6.08
C LEU A 53 10.71 -1.25 -7.32
N GLU A 54 10.78 -2.12 -8.33
CA GLU A 54 11.42 -1.83 -9.60
C GLU A 54 10.76 -0.64 -10.32
N LYS A 55 9.43 -0.60 -10.38
CA LYS A 55 8.68 0.52 -10.98
C LYS A 55 8.95 1.82 -10.25
N VAL A 56 8.97 1.79 -8.91
CA VAL A 56 9.30 2.96 -8.09
C VAL A 56 10.72 3.42 -8.38
N LEU A 57 11.70 2.50 -8.36
CA LEU A 57 13.10 2.83 -8.60
C LEU A 57 13.32 3.43 -10.00
N ARG A 58 12.71 2.84 -11.03
CA ARG A 58 12.81 3.33 -12.40
C ARG A 58 12.29 4.74 -12.52
N GLY A 59 11.05 4.98 -12.06
CA GLY A 59 10.50 6.34 -12.07
C GLY A 59 11.40 7.31 -11.29
N PHE A 60 11.91 6.87 -10.13
CA PHE A 60 12.82 7.62 -9.27
C PHE A 60 14.12 7.99 -9.96
N ILE A 61 14.71 7.11 -10.76
CA ILE A 61 15.93 7.45 -11.52
C ILE A 61 15.56 8.39 -12.67
N ASP A 62 14.46 8.14 -13.38
CA ASP A 62 14.08 8.81 -14.64
C ASP A 62 13.62 10.27 -14.52
N GLY A 63 13.58 10.86 -13.34
CA GLY A 63 13.04 12.22 -13.19
C GLY A 63 11.51 12.28 -13.08
N GLY A 64 10.82 11.13 -13.04
CA GLY A 64 9.36 11.05 -12.90
C GLY A 64 8.80 11.83 -11.70
N SER A 65 7.59 12.34 -11.88
CA SER A 65 6.83 13.01 -10.82
C SER A 65 6.36 12.01 -9.75
N PRO A 66 5.99 12.45 -8.54
CA PRO A 66 5.50 11.56 -7.48
C PRO A 66 4.34 10.66 -7.91
N GLU A 67 3.51 11.13 -8.83
CA GLU A 67 2.38 10.40 -9.41
C GLU A 67 2.82 9.17 -10.19
N SER A 68 4.01 9.20 -10.81
CA SER A 68 4.52 8.11 -11.64
C SER A 68 4.80 6.81 -10.89
N TRP A 69 5.04 6.89 -9.57
CA TRP A 69 5.34 5.74 -8.73
C TRP A 69 4.39 5.57 -7.55
N LYS A 70 3.39 6.45 -7.40
CA LYS A 70 2.47 6.46 -6.25
C LYS A 70 1.70 5.14 -6.11
N ASP A 71 1.16 4.63 -7.21
CA ASP A 71 0.39 3.38 -7.20
C ASP A 71 1.27 2.18 -6.87
N SER A 72 2.52 2.17 -7.35
CA SER A 72 3.48 1.10 -7.01
C SER A 72 3.93 1.19 -5.55
N LEU A 73 4.07 2.39 -4.99
CA LEU A 73 4.28 2.57 -3.55
C LEU A 73 3.07 2.09 -2.73
N ASP A 74 1.84 2.39 -3.18
CA ASP A 74 0.61 1.93 -2.51
C ASP A 74 0.58 0.41 -2.40
N GLU A 75 0.94 -0.34 -3.45
CA GLU A 75 0.97 -1.81 -3.40
C GLU A 75 1.83 -2.35 -2.24
N ILE A 76 3.00 -1.75 -2.01
CA ILE A 76 3.91 -2.15 -0.93
C ILE A 76 3.37 -1.71 0.42
N LEU A 77 2.97 -0.43 0.52
CA LEU A 77 2.56 0.20 1.77
C LEU A 77 1.23 -0.32 2.29
N ARG A 78 0.31 -0.71 1.40
CA ARG A 78 -0.97 -1.33 1.76
C ARG A 78 -0.76 -2.68 2.44
N VAL A 79 0.16 -3.50 1.94
CA VAL A 79 0.51 -4.77 2.60
C VAL A 79 1.09 -4.49 3.98
N ARG A 80 2.02 -3.53 4.10
CA ARG A 80 2.59 -3.13 5.40
C ARG A 80 1.53 -2.58 6.36
N ALA A 81 0.53 -1.85 5.86
CA ALA A 81 -0.55 -1.32 6.68
C ALA A 81 -1.43 -2.43 7.27
N VAL A 82 -1.68 -3.49 6.50
CA VAL A 82 -2.40 -4.69 6.97
C VAL A 82 -1.59 -5.47 8.00
N GLN A 83 -0.26 -5.49 7.87
CA GLN A 83 0.66 -6.14 8.81
C GLN A 83 0.95 -5.33 10.08
N ASP A 84 0.20 -4.24 10.32
CA ASP A 84 0.23 -3.44 11.55
C ASP A 84 1.58 -2.80 11.90
N PHE A 85 2.41 -2.52 10.89
CA PHE A 85 3.64 -1.75 11.09
C PHE A 85 3.34 -0.34 11.61
N SER A 86 4.21 0.23 12.44
CA SER A 86 4.17 1.67 12.70
C SER A 86 4.54 2.47 11.43
N PRO A 87 4.14 3.75 11.32
CA PRO A 87 4.56 4.58 10.18
C PRO A 87 6.08 4.62 9.99
N ALA A 88 6.84 4.67 11.08
CA ALA A 88 8.30 4.70 11.02
C ALA A 88 8.86 3.40 10.42
N GLU A 89 8.38 2.24 10.87
CA GLU A 89 8.83 0.94 10.35
C GLU A 89 8.37 0.71 8.91
N ALA A 90 7.14 1.11 8.58
CA ALA A 90 6.57 0.95 7.26
C ALA A 90 7.38 1.72 6.19
N LEU A 91 7.89 2.90 6.54
CA LEU A 91 8.55 3.83 5.62
C LEU A 91 10.09 3.77 5.67
N ARG A 92 10.68 3.09 6.65
CA ARG A 92 12.14 3.06 6.87
C ARG A 92 12.93 2.72 5.60
N PHE A 93 12.47 1.74 4.82
CA PHE A 93 13.13 1.30 3.59
C PHE A 93 13.30 2.44 2.57
N ILE A 94 12.42 3.45 2.55
CA ILE A 94 12.54 4.60 1.66
C ILE A 94 13.75 5.45 2.03
N ILE A 95 13.98 5.65 3.34
CA ILE A 95 15.13 6.39 3.84
C ILE A 95 16.42 5.62 3.55
N ASP A 96 16.41 4.31 3.72
CA ASP A 96 17.57 3.44 3.48
C ASP A 96 18.03 3.45 2.01
N LEU A 97 17.18 3.88 1.07
CA LEU A 97 17.58 4.09 -0.32
C LEU A 97 18.72 5.10 -0.45
N LYS A 98 18.79 6.12 0.43
CA LYS A 98 19.88 7.12 0.39
C LYS A 98 21.23 6.44 0.55
N ASP A 99 21.36 5.55 1.52
CA ASP A 99 22.61 4.83 1.78
C ASP A 99 23.01 3.96 0.59
N VAL A 100 22.03 3.29 -0.04
CA VAL A 100 22.27 2.49 -1.26
C VAL A 100 22.78 3.36 -2.41
N LEU A 101 22.17 4.53 -2.63
CA LEU A 101 22.57 5.47 -3.68
C LEU A 101 23.97 6.05 -3.42
N HIS A 102 24.25 6.46 -2.18
CA HIS A 102 25.55 7.01 -1.77
C HIS A 102 26.66 5.98 -1.96
N MET A 103 26.43 4.74 -1.50
CA MET A 103 27.39 3.65 -1.69
C MET A 103 27.61 3.33 -3.17
N THR A 104 26.58 3.41 -3.99
CA THR A 104 26.69 3.15 -5.44
C THR A 104 27.47 4.25 -6.14
N ALA A 105 27.19 5.51 -5.82
CA ALA A 105 27.94 6.65 -6.32
C ALA A 105 29.43 6.61 -5.90
N ALA A 106 29.71 6.25 -4.64
CA ALA A 106 31.09 6.13 -4.17
C ALA A 106 31.87 4.98 -4.87
N LYS A 107 31.18 3.89 -5.21
CA LYS A 107 31.78 2.72 -5.89
C LYS A 107 32.03 2.93 -7.38
N SER A 108 31.33 3.85 -8.04
CA SER A 108 31.50 4.10 -9.47
C SER A 108 32.90 4.64 -9.81
N GLY A 109 33.58 5.23 -8.83
CA GLY A 109 34.89 5.86 -9.02
C GLY A 109 34.85 7.13 -9.87
N GLU A 110 33.65 7.62 -10.19
CA GLU A 110 33.45 8.87 -10.91
C GLU A 110 33.37 10.06 -9.97
N ASP A 111 33.97 11.19 -10.37
CA ASP A 111 33.86 12.46 -9.66
C ASP A 111 32.40 12.92 -9.66
N THR A 112 31.74 12.64 -8.55
CA THR A 112 30.34 12.98 -8.33
C THR A 112 30.26 14.29 -7.55
N SER A 113 29.55 15.27 -8.09
CA SER A 113 29.32 16.53 -7.37
C SER A 113 28.50 16.29 -6.10
N PRO A 114 28.91 16.85 -4.94
CA PRO A 114 28.09 16.82 -3.72
C PRO A 114 26.67 17.41 -3.93
N GLU A 115 26.52 18.38 -4.84
CA GLU A 115 25.21 18.95 -5.14
C GLU A 115 24.30 17.96 -5.88
N ASP A 116 24.87 17.12 -6.77
CA ASP A 116 24.09 16.11 -7.49
C ASP A 116 23.58 15.03 -6.53
N ILE A 117 24.40 14.60 -5.56
CA ILE A 117 23.96 13.67 -4.49
C ILE A 117 22.83 14.32 -3.69
N ARG A 118 22.98 15.60 -3.34
CA ARG A 118 21.98 16.34 -2.57
C ARG A 118 20.63 16.46 -3.30
N VAL A 119 20.64 16.57 -4.63
CA VAL A 119 19.41 16.57 -5.44
C VAL A 119 18.68 15.24 -5.29
N PHE A 120 19.39 14.11 -5.32
CA PHE A 120 18.79 12.79 -5.10
C PHE A 120 18.30 12.60 -3.66
N ASP A 121 19.03 13.07 -2.65
CA ASP A 121 18.58 13.01 -1.25
C ASP A 121 17.26 13.74 -1.04
N LYS A 122 17.15 14.97 -1.57
CA LYS A 122 15.90 15.74 -1.53
C LYS A 122 14.76 15.03 -2.25
N ARG A 123 15.08 14.26 -3.29
CA ARG A 123 14.08 13.49 -4.03
C ARG A 123 13.59 12.29 -3.22
N VAL A 124 14.47 11.61 -2.50
CA VAL A 124 14.08 10.57 -1.54
C VAL A 124 13.19 11.18 -0.44
N ASP A 125 13.52 12.37 0.06
CA ASP A 125 12.68 13.05 1.06
C ASP A 125 11.28 13.35 0.54
N ARG A 126 11.15 13.79 -0.72
CA ARG A 126 9.85 13.98 -1.36
C ARG A 126 9.08 12.67 -1.51
N MET A 127 9.78 11.60 -1.91
CA MET A 127 9.18 10.26 -2.00
C MET A 127 8.68 9.77 -0.63
N LEU A 128 9.44 10.03 0.44
CA LEU A 128 9.05 9.71 1.80
C LEU A 128 7.76 10.43 2.24
N LEU A 129 7.65 11.73 1.93
CA LEU A 129 6.43 12.49 2.24
C LEU A 129 5.21 11.92 1.50
N THR A 130 5.34 11.64 0.19
CA THR A 130 4.26 11.00 -0.58
C THR A 130 3.90 9.62 -0.02
N ALA A 131 4.90 8.82 0.35
CA ALA A 131 4.68 7.51 0.94
C ALA A 131 4.00 7.59 2.31
N PHE A 132 4.30 8.61 3.10
CA PHE A 132 3.60 8.86 4.36
C PHE A 132 2.10 9.11 4.14
N ASP A 133 1.73 9.94 3.17
CA ASP A 133 0.34 10.20 2.82
C ASP A 133 -0.37 8.90 2.37
N VAL A 134 0.28 8.12 1.50
CA VAL A 134 -0.24 6.83 1.00
C VAL A 134 -0.45 5.84 2.15
N TYR A 135 0.55 5.69 3.03
CA TYR A 135 0.47 4.80 4.19
C TYR A 135 -0.64 5.21 5.16
N SER A 136 -0.72 6.51 5.45
CA SER A 136 -1.74 7.07 6.34
C SER A 136 -3.13 6.83 5.79
N LYS A 137 -3.32 7.00 4.48
CA LYS A 137 -4.59 6.70 3.82
C LYS A 137 -4.95 5.22 3.90
N CYS A 138 -3.98 4.31 3.66
CA CYS A 138 -4.19 2.87 3.83
C CYS A 138 -4.66 2.50 5.24
N ARG A 139 -4.03 3.08 6.28
CA ARG A 139 -4.41 2.85 7.68
C ARG A 139 -5.78 3.42 8.01
N GLN A 140 -6.10 4.61 7.51
CA GLN A 140 -7.43 5.21 7.66
C GLN A 140 -8.50 4.30 7.06
N ASP A 141 -8.30 3.83 5.82
CA ASP A 141 -9.27 2.96 5.14
C ASP A 141 -9.50 1.65 5.91
N LEU A 142 -8.42 1.05 6.44
CA LEU A 142 -8.50 -0.15 7.30
C LEU A 142 -9.33 0.10 8.56
N TYR A 143 -9.12 1.23 9.23
CA TYR A 143 -9.89 1.57 10.43
C TYR A 143 -11.35 1.86 10.11
N GLU A 144 -11.64 2.57 9.02
CA GLU A 144 -13.01 2.81 8.58
C GLU A 144 -13.75 1.50 8.27
N ILE A 145 -13.09 0.54 7.62
CA ILE A 145 -13.64 -0.80 7.39
C ILE A 145 -13.93 -1.49 8.73
N ARG A 146 -12.97 -1.45 9.67
CA ARG A 146 -13.12 -2.09 10.99
C ARG A 146 -14.27 -1.50 11.80
N VAL A 147 -14.41 -0.17 11.82
CA VAL A 147 -15.50 0.52 12.51
C VAL A 147 -16.84 0.15 11.88
N LYS A 148 -16.96 0.19 10.54
CA LYS A 148 -18.19 -0.19 9.84
C LYS A 148 -18.60 -1.63 10.13
N GLU A 149 -17.64 -2.55 10.20
CA GLU A 149 -17.91 -3.95 10.51
C GLU A 149 -18.39 -4.14 11.95
N ILE A 150 -17.77 -3.49 12.92
CA ILE A 150 -18.21 -3.51 14.32
C ILE A 150 -19.63 -2.96 14.44
N SER A 151 -19.92 -1.81 13.81
CA SER A 151 -21.26 -1.22 13.83
C SER A 151 -22.32 -2.17 13.27
N ARG A 152 -22.03 -2.85 12.16
CA ARG A 152 -22.93 -3.87 11.57
C ARG A 152 -23.15 -5.06 12.49
N GLN A 153 -22.11 -5.52 13.19
CA GLN A 153 -22.23 -6.61 14.15
C GLN A 153 -23.10 -6.22 15.35
N VAL A 154 -22.89 -5.02 15.90
CA VAL A 154 -23.71 -4.49 17.00
C VAL A 154 -25.18 -4.35 16.58
N GLU A 155 -25.44 -3.80 15.40
CA GLU A 155 -26.81 -3.68 14.86
C GLU A 155 -27.49 -5.05 14.75
N ARG A 156 -26.79 -6.06 14.20
CA ARG A 156 -27.31 -7.44 14.09
C ARG A 156 -27.63 -8.06 15.45
N LEU A 157 -26.79 -7.83 16.46
CA LEU A 157 -27.03 -8.32 17.82
C LEU A 157 -28.26 -7.65 18.45
N LEU A 158 -28.40 -6.32 18.29
CA LEU A 158 -29.56 -5.58 18.82
C LEU A 158 -30.88 -5.99 18.16
N ARG A 159 -30.88 -6.19 16.83
CA ARG A 159 -32.03 -6.75 16.10
C ARG A 159 -32.39 -8.14 16.60
N THR A 160 -31.40 -9.03 16.76
CA THR A 160 -31.61 -10.40 17.25
C THR A 160 -32.18 -10.43 18.67
N ALA A 161 -31.73 -9.50 19.53
CA ALA A 161 -32.24 -9.33 20.88
C ALA A 161 -33.61 -8.65 20.97
N ARG A 162 -34.23 -8.26 19.82
CA ARG A 162 -35.46 -7.46 19.74
C ARG A 162 -35.39 -6.13 20.52
N LEU A 163 -34.17 -5.62 20.69
CA LEU A 163 -33.90 -4.33 21.34
C LEU A 163 -33.99 -3.16 20.35
N MET A 164 -34.21 -3.46 19.07
CA MET A 164 -34.58 -2.51 18.02
C MET A 164 -35.97 -2.85 17.51
N VAL A 165 -36.84 -1.84 17.43
CA VAL A 165 -38.11 -1.94 16.70
C VAL A 165 -37.76 -1.73 15.24
N ASP A 166 -37.93 -2.75 14.40
CA ASP A 166 -37.92 -2.53 12.95
C ASP A 166 -39.06 -1.54 12.66
N GLU A 167 -38.75 -0.39 12.05
CA GLU A 167 -39.80 0.53 11.59
C GLU A 167 -40.78 -0.27 10.73
N PRO A 168 -42.10 -0.18 11.00
CA PRO A 168 -43.07 -0.88 10.18
C PRO A 168 -42.86 -0.42 8.73
N GLY A 169 -42.49 -1.37 7.87
CA GLY A 169 -42.28 -1.13 6.46
C GLY A 169 -43.50 -0.46 5.83
N PRO A 170 -43.33 0.27 4.72
CA PRO A 170 -44.41 1.03 4.10
C PRO A 170 -45.63 0.11 3.91
N VAL A 171 -46.75 0.50 4.51
CA VAL A 171 -48.02 -0.22 4.38
C VAL A 171 -48.39 -0.19 2.90
N GLU A 172 -48.13 -1.31 2.22
CA GLU A 172 -48.56 -1.51 0.85
C GLU A 172 -50.09 -1.65 0.89
N ASN A 173 -50.79 -0.54 0.61
CA ASN A 173 -52.23 -0.51 0.46
C ASN A 173 -52.62 -1.51 -0.63
N ARG A 174 -53.06 -2.71 -0.25
CA ARG A 174 -53.73 -3.60 -1.19
C ARG A 174 -55.05 -2.94 -1.59
N PRO A 175 -55.37 -2.84 -2.89
CA PRO A 175 -56.68 -2.37 -3.30
C PRO A 175 -57.72 -3.36 -2.78
N GLU A 176 -58.78 -2.83 -2.17
CA GLU A 176 -59.96 -3.58 -1.77
C GLU A 176 -60.48 -4.34 -3.00
N SER A 177 -60.49 -5.67 -2.90
CA SER A 177 -61.17 -6.51 -3.87
C SER A 177 -62.66 -6.21 -3.79
N ASP A 178 -63.21 -5.65 -4.87
CA ASP A 178 -64.64 -5.51 -5.10
C ASP A 178 -65.35 -6.82 -4.73
N GLU A 179 -66.08 -6.80 -3.62
CA GLU A 179 -67.14 -7.77 -3.34
C GLU A 179 -68.20 -7.60 -4.43
N LYS A 180 -68.10 -8.41 -5.49
CA LYS A 180 -69.27 -8.75 -6.29
C LYS A 180 -70.23 -9.53 -5.41
N GLY A 181 -71.14 -8.80 -4.78
CA GLY A 181 -72.38 -9.35 -4.28
C GLY A 181 -73.17 -9.93 -5.45
N GLU A 182 -73.12 -11.24 -5.59
CA GLU A 182 -74.24 -12.01 -6.14
C GLU A 182 -75.49 -11.70 -5.29
N ASN A 183 -76.55 -11.22 -5.93
CA ASN A 183 -77.89 -11.60 -5.50
C ASN A 183 -78.86 -11.57 -6.69
N SER A 184 -79.11 -12.78 -7.21
CA SER A 184 -80.39 -13.47 -7.38
C SER A 184 -81.61 -12.77 -8.02
N GLU A 185 -82.19 -13.52 -8.97
CA GLU A 185 -83.57 -13.56 -9.52
C GLU A 185 -84.03 -12.53 -10.58
#